data_AF-A0A7Y2BY47-F1
#
_entry.id   AF-A0A7Y2BY47-F1
#
_cell.length_a   1.000
_cell.length_b   1.000
_cell.length_c   1.000
_cell.angle_alpha   90.00
_cell.angle_beta   90.00
_cell.angle_gamma   90.00
#
_symmetry.space_group_name_H-M   'P 1'
#
loop_
_entity.id
_entity.type
_entity.pdbx_description
1 polymer ?
#
loop_
_entity_poly.entity_id
_entity_poly.type
_entity_poly.pdbx_seq_one_letter_code
_entity_poly.pdbx_strand_id
1 'polypeptide(L)'
;MPFIDTQKVSVAREQNWFFDANIPLGYGLGSSGCLCAACYDNFGLVSGNHLEIKNDLATMEAFFHGTSSGLDPLTIYLNKPLHLKDGNIELVSRSVDTSRVLVLDSGIHRNAKSFIEVFKGRKSTDPVFREALQTLNKLNAQAIEGLLNKAMNFDVILEISAHQFKYFEPMIPASIKGLWRDGLSSGSYALKLSGAGGGGCFLVFKKEKETDLALEFPLISV
;
A
#
# COMPACT_ATOMS: atom_id res chain seq x y z
N MET A 1 12.05 -19.25 -14.72
CA MET A 1 11.47 -19.29 -13.36
C MET A 1 11.20 -20.76 -13.04
N PRO A 2 12.02 -21.42 -12.21
CA PRO A 2 11.91 -22.87 -11.97
C PRO A 2 10.65 -23.28 -11.20
N PHE A 3 9.99 -22.32 -10.54
CA PHE A 3 8.79 -22.50 -9.73
C PHE A 3 7.48 -22.34 -10.52
N ILE A 4 7.52 -22.23 -11.86
CA ILE A 4 6.33 -22.12 -12.73
C ILE A 4 6.26 -23.32 -13.67
N ASP A 5 5.08 -23.93 -13.77
CA ASP A 5 4.72 -24.97 -14.74
C ASP A 5 4.44 -24.35 -16.11
N THR A 6 5.45 -24.36 -16.98
CA THR A 6 5.37 -23.77 -18.32
C THR A 6 4.47 -24.56 -19.28
N GLN A 7 4.19 -25.84 -18.99
CA GLN A 7 3.24 -26.62 -19.78
C GLN A 7 1.82 -26.13 -19.53
N LYS A 8 1.42 -25.94 -18.26
CA LYS A 8 0.11 -25.34 -17.92
C LYS A 8 -0.08 -23.95 -18.51
N VAL A 9 0.95 -23.11 -18.48
CA VAL A 9 0.91 -21.79 -19.12
C VAL A 9 0.64 -21.91 -20.63
N SER A 10 1.28 -22.87 -21.30
CA SER A 10 1.11 -23.08 -22.75
C SER A 10 -0.32 -23.51 -23.07
N VAL A 11 -0.90 -24.42 -22.27
CA VAL A 11 -2.29 -24.86 -22.42
C VAL A 11 -3.28 -23.71 -22.18
N ALA A 12 -3.09 -22.92 -21.11
CA ALA A 12 -3.94 -21.76 -20.83
C ALA A 12 -3.92 -20.74 -21.97
N ARG A 13 -2.75 -20.54 -22.60
CA ARG A 13 -2.61 -19.68 -23.77
C ARG A 13 -3.34 -20.23 -25.00
N GLU A 14 -3.24 -21.53 -25.27
CA GLU A 14 -3.98 -22.19 -26.36
C GLU A 14 -5.51 -22.12 -26.16
N GLN A 15 -5.94 -22.11 -24.90
CA GLN A 15 -7.33 -21.94 -24.50
C GLN A 15 -7.80 -20.47 -24.44
N ASN A 16 -6.96 -19.50 -24.82
CA ASN A 16 -7.24 -18.07 -24.78
C ASN A 16 -7.68 -17.55 -23.41
N TRP A 17 -7.04 -18.02 -22.34
CA TRP A 17 -7.25 -17.43 -21.02
C TRP A 17 -6.84 -15.96 -21.02
N PHE A 18 -7.63 -15.12 -20.38
CA PHE A 18 -7.33 -13.70 -20.15
C PHE A 18 -7.38 -13.40 -18.66
N PHE A 19 -6.58 -12.41 -18.25
CA PHE A 19 -6.58 -11.93 -16.88
C PHE A 19 -7.59 -10.79 -16.75
N ASP A 20 -8.61 -11.00 -15.93
CA ASP A 20 -9.60 -9.99 -15.58
C ASP A 20 -9.43 -9.59 -14.11
N ALA A 21 -9.25 -8.28 -13.88
CA ALA A 21 -9.00 -7.73 -12.55
C ALA A 21 -9.72 -6.40 -12.37
N ASN A 22 -10.26 -6.19 -11.18
CA ASN A 22 -10.92 -4.95 -10.77
C ASN A 22 -9.97 -3.98 -10.04
N ILE A 23 -8.67 -4.27 -9.98
CA ILE A 23 -7.65 -3.39 -9.39
C ILE A 23 -7.12 -2.43 -10.46
N PRO A 24 -7.30 -1.10 -10.33
CA PRO A 24 -6.85 -0.14 -11.33
C PRO A 24 -5.34 -0.19 -11.60
N LEU A 25 -4.96 -0.17 -12.88
CA LEU A 25 -3.56 -0.18 -13.33
C LEU A 25 -2.88 1.18 -13.06
N GLY A 26 -1.73 1.15 -12.38
CA GLY A 26 -0.88 2.33 -12.19
C GLY A 26 -1.23 3.24 -11.00
N TYR A 27 -2.16 2.83 -10.14
CA TYR A 27 -2.63 3.61 -8.98
C TYR A 27 -1.91 3.29 -7.66
N GLY A 28 -1.01 2.31 -7.67
CA GLY A 28 -0.27 1.89 -6.48
C GLY A 28 -1.02 0.96 -5.55
N LEU A 29 -2.06 0.27 -6.06
CA LEU A 29 -2.87 -0.72 -5.34
C LEU A 29 -2.41 -2.17 -5.58
N GLY A 30 -1.19 -2.37 -6.09
CA GLY A 30 -0.63 -3.72 -6.28
C GLY A 30 -1.16 -4.47 -7.51
N SER A 31 -1.53 -3.78 -8.59
CA SER A 31 -2.05 -4.44 -9.81
C SER A 31 -1.05 -5.41 -10.46
N SER A 32 0.25 -5.09 -10.45
CA SER A 32 1.32 -6.02 -10.86
C SER A 32 1.38 -7.24 -9.94
N GLY A 33 1.31 -6.99 -8.64
CA GLY A 33 1.28 -8.03 -7.62
C GLY A 33 0.08 -8.97 -7.79
N CYS A 34 -1.08 -8.43 -8.16
CA CYS A 34 -2.29 -9.21 -8.43
C CYS A 34 -2.11 -10.18 -9.59
N LEU A 35 -1.54 -9.72 -10.71
CA LEU A 35 -1.21 -10.59 -11.84
C LEU A 35 -0.18 -11.64 -11.45
N CYS A 36 0.88 -11.27 -10.71
CA CYS A 36 1.88 -12.22 -10.23
C CYS A 36 1.26 -13.29 -9.32
N ALA A 37 0.41 -12.88 -8.37
CA ALA A 37 -0.30 -13.78 -7.46
C ALA A 37 -1.24 -14.73 -8.22
N ALA A 38 -2.05 -14.23 -9.15
CA ALA A 38 -2.95 -15.06 -9.95
C ALA A 38 -2.21 -16.06 -10.84
N CYS A 39 -1.11 -15.63 -11.47
CA CYS A 39 -0.24 -16.52 -12.23
C CYS A 39 0.42 -17.58 -11.35
N TYR A 40 0.90 -17.20 -10.15
CA TYR A 40 1.52 -18.14 -9.22
C TYR A 40 0.50 -19.15 -8.66
N ASP A 41 -0.73 -18.73 -8.41
CA ASP A 41 -1.81 -19.62 -7.96
C ASP A 41 -2.19 -20.67 -9.02
N ASN A 42 -2.28 -20.26 -10.29
CA ASN A 42 -2.70 -21.16 -11.38
C ASN A 42 -1.57 -22.02 -11.94
N PHE A 43 -0.35 -21.48 -11.98
CA PHE A 43 0.79 -22.07 -12.68
C PHE A 43 2.00 -22.34 -11.78
N GLY A 44 1.97 -21.91 -10.52
CA GLY A 44 3.04 -22.16 -9.58
C GLY A 44 3.16 -23.64 -9.23
N LEU A 45 4.40 -24.11 -9.12
CA LEU A 45 4.74 -25.38 -8.49
C LEU A 45 4.75 -25.14 -6.98
N VAL A 46 3.57 -24.89 -6.40
CA VAL A 46 3.40 -24.40 -5.03
C VAL A 46 4.05 -25.39 -4.05
N SER A 47 5.15 -24.94 -3.46
CA SER A 47 5.86 -25.65 -2.42
C SER A 47 6.56 -24.62 -1.53
N GLY A 48 6.71 -24.94 -0.24
CA GLY A 48 7.43 -24.07 0.68
C GLY A 48 6.58 -23.23 1.63
N ASN A 49 7.27 -22.54 2.54
CA ASN A 49 6.66 -21.61 3.49
C ASN A 49 6.43 -20.22 2.84
N HIS A 50 5.79 -19.31 3.55
CA HIS A 50 5.46 -17.97 3.04
C HIS A 50 6.68 -17.16 2.59
N LEU A 51 7.88 -17.42 3.10
CA LEU A 51 9.10 -16.70 2.73
C LEU A 51 9.64 -17.18 1.38
N GLU A 52 9.54 -18.48 1.10
CA GLU A 52 9.87 -19.05 -0.21
C GLU A 52 8.90 -18.53 -1.27
N ILE A 53 7.60 -18.58 -0.99
CA ILE A 53 6.55 -18.01 -1.84
C ILE A 53 6.81 -16.52 -2.11
N LYS A 54 7.20 -15.75 -1.09
CA LYS A 54 7.56 -14.33 -1.27
C LYS A 54 8.68 -14.15 -2.28
N ASN A 55 9.72 -14.97 -2.22
CA ASN A 55 10.89 -14.82 -3.08
C ASN A 55 10.57 -15.18 -4.54
N ASP A 56 9.72 -16.19 -4.76
CA ASP A 56 9.21 -16.52 -6.09
C ASP A 56 8.38 -15.36 -6.66
N LEU A 57 7.42 -14.86 -5.86
CA LEU A 57 6.58 -13.73 -6.25
C LEU A 57 7.38 -12.45 -6.49
N ALA A 58 8.43 -12.19 -5.69
CA ALA A 58 9.35 -11.08 -5.91
C ALA A 58 10.09 -11.22 -7.25
N THR A 59 10.52 -12.43 -7.60
CA THR A 59 11.17 -12.72 -8.89
C THR A 59 10.23 -12.47 -10.06
N MET A 60 8.95 -12.81 -9.92
CA MET A 60 7.94 -12.52 -10.94
C MET A 60 7.68 -11.02 -11.07
N GLU A 61 7.47 -10.32 -9.95
CA GLU A 61 7.11 -8.90 -9.97
C GLU A 61 8.27 -8.00 -10.40
N ALA A 62 9.52 -8.42 -10.21
CA ALA A 62 10.70 -7.72 -10.71
C ALA A 62 10.66 -7.48 -12.23
N PHE A 63 9.90 -8.26 -13.00
CA PHE A 63 9.67 -8.00 -14.42
C PHE A 63 9.06 -6.61 -14.68
N PHE A 64 8.18 -6.13 -13.82
CA PHE A 64 7.47 -4.85 -14.01
C PHE A 64 8.29 -3.64 -13.56
N HIS A 65 9.04 -3.79 -12.46
CA HIS A 65 9.64 -2.66 -11.75
C HIS A 65 11.17 -2.75 -11.61
N GLY A 66 11.79 -3.81 -12.16
CA GLY A 66 13.23 -4.11 -12.05
C GLY A 66 13.63 -4.74 -10.71
N THR A 67 13.10 -4.22 -9.60
CA THR A 67 13.24 -4.82 -8.26
C THR A 67 11.89 -4.92 -7.57
N SER A 68 11.69 -5.98 -6.77
CA SER A 68 10.49 -6.17 -5.96
C SER A 68 10.85 -6.75 -4.58
N SER A 69 10.10 -6.34 -3.56
CA SER A 69 10.15 -6.92 -2.21
C SER A 69 9.32 -8.21 -2.10
N GLY A 70 8.45 -8.48 -3.06
CA GLY A 70 7.45 -9.55 -3.06
C GLY A 70 6.28 -9.34 -2.11
N LEU A 71 6.17 -8.18 -1.44
CA LEU A 71 5.16 -7.96 -0.39
C LEU A 71 3.75 -7.78 -0.95
N ASP A 72 3.61 -6.97 -2.00
CA ASP A 72 2.32 -6.73 -2.67
C ASP A 72 1.73 -8.05 -3.20
N PRO A 73 2.44 -8.84 -4.04
CA PRO A 73 1.92 -10.13 -4.49
C PRO A 73 1.72 -11.12 -3.35
N LEU A 74 2.58 -11.16 -2.32
CA LEU A 74 2.41 -12.08 -1.19
C LEU A 74 1.14 -11.77 -0.39
N THR A 75 0.86 -10.49 -0.13
CA THR A 75 -0.34 -10.07 0.61
C THR A 75 -1.60 -10.50 -0.14
N ILE A 76 -1.60 -10.33 -1.47
CA ILE A 76 -2.73 -10.72 -2.33
C ILE A 76 -2.87 -12.24 -2.37
N TYR A 77 -1.77 -12.97 -2.62
CA TYR A 77 -1.77 -14.42 -2.72
C TYR A 77 -2.23 -15.11 -1.44
N LEU A 78 -1.75 -14.66 -0.28
CA LEU A 78 -2.14 -15.24 1.01
C LEU A 78 -3.51 -14.75 1.50
N ASN A 79 -4.03 -13.68 0.91
CA ASN A 79 -5.24 -12.97 1.34
C ASN A 79 -5.25 -12.70 2.86
N LYS A 80 -4.10 -12.24 3.38
CA LYS A 80 -3.87 -11.99 4.81
C LYS A 80 -3.02 -10.72 4.99
N PRO A 81 -3.29 -9.90 6.03
CA PRO A 81 -2.41 -8.79 6.35
C PRO A 81 -1.02 -9.31 6.76
N LEU A 82 0.00 -8.59 6.30
CA LEU A 82 1.40 -8.84 6.65
C LEU A 82 1.86 -7.78 7.64
N HIS A 83 2.43 -8.20 8.77
CA HIS A 83 3.08 -7.32 9.72
C HIS A 83 4.60 -7.39 9.53
N LEU A 84 5.19 -6.27 9.12
CA LEU A 84 6.64 -6.17 8.98
C LEU A 84 7.23 -5.60 10.27
N LYS A 85 8.03 -6.41 10.97
CA LYS A 85 8.67 -6.02 12.23
C LYS A 85 10.11 -6.48 12.25
N ASP A 86 11.03 -5.54 12.43
CA ASP A 86 12.47 -5.79 12.53
C ASP A 86 13.05 -6.64 11.37
N GLY A 87 12.51 -6.42 10.16
CA GLY A 87 12.90 -7.16 8.95
C GLY A 87 12.23 -8.53 8.78
N ASN A 88 11.44 -8.97 9.76
CA ASN A 88 10.64 -10.19 9.68
C ASN A 88 9.24 -9.90 9.15
N ILE A 89 8.65 -10.89 8.50
CA ILE A 89 7.27 -10.86 8.03
C ILE A 89 6.46 -11.83 8.88
N GLU A 90 5.47 -11.29 9.60
CA GLU A 90 4.53 -12.06 10.39
C GLU A 90 3.16 -12.04 9.73
N LEU A 91 2.53 -13.21 9.61
CA LEU A 91 1.15 -13.30 9.15
C LEU A 91 0.21 -12.88 10.28
N VAL A 92 -0.63 -11.88 10.03
CA VAL A 92 -1.64 -11.47 10.98
C VAL A 92 -2.79 -12.49 10.93
N SER A 93 -2.89 -13.32 11.96
CA SER A 93 -3.91 -14.38 12.04
C SER A 93 -5.30 -13.89 12.44
N ARG A 94 -5.38 -12.67 12.98
CA ARG A 94 -6.61 -12.04 13.45
C ARG A 94 -7.21 -11.12 12.40
N SER A 95 -8.53 -10.97 12.41
CA SER A 95 -9.19 -9.94 11.60
C SER A 95 -8.79 -8.54 12.10
N VAL A 96 -8.44 -7.68 11.15
CA VAL A 96 -8.20 -6.25 11.37
C VAL A 96 -9.47 -5.50 10.96
N ASP A 97 -9.95 -4.60 11.81
CA ASP A 97 -11.12 -3.78 11.48
C ASP A 97 -10.70 -2.61 10.59
N THR A 98 -11.12 -2.66 9.32
CA THR A 98 -10.90 -1.63 8.31
C THR A 98 -12.14 -0.77 8.06
N SER A 99 -13.21 -0.90 8.86
CA SER A 99 -14.50 -0.21 8.61
C SER A 99 -14.42 1.32 8.64
N ARG A 100 -13.33 1.87 9.17
CA ARG A 100 -13.01 3.29 9.23
C ARG A 100 -11.95 3.72 8.22
N VAL A 101 -11.52 2.82 7.33
CA VAL A 101 -10.48 3.05 6.32
C VAL A 101 -11.10 3.01 4.94
N LEU A 102 -10.84 4.04 4.15
CA LEU A 102 -11.24 4.15 2.76
C LEU A 102 -10.01 4.39 1.90
N VAL A 103 -10.10 4.02 0.63
CA VAL A 103 -9.14 4.38 -0.41
C VAL A 103 -9.72 5.53 -1.21
N LEU A 104 -9.00 6.65 -1.26
CA LEU A 104 -9.28 7.78 -2.11
C LEU A 104 -8.45 7.69 -3.37
N ASP A 105 -9.10 7.73 -4.53
CA ASP A 105 -8.42 7.84 -5.81
C ASP A 105 -8.30 9.32 -6.23
N SER A 106 -7.07 9.80 -6.39
CA SER A 106 -6.83 11.18 -6.85
C SER A 106 -7.11 11.40 -8.34
N GLY A 107 -7.29 10.33 -9.13
CA GLY A 107 -7.40 10.39 -10.60
C GLY A 107 -6.11 10.82 -11.29
N ILE A 108 -5.00 10.97 -10.56
CA ILE A 108 -3.71 11.41 -11.09
C ILE A 108 -2.79 10.21 -11.24
N HIS A 109 -2.36 9.90 -12.46
CA HIS A 109 -1.32 8.91 -12.67
C HIS A 109 0.01 9.37 -12.06
N ARG A 110 0.69 8.48 -11.32
CA ARG A 110 1.97 8.78 -10.67
C ARG A 110 3.15 8.11 -11.35
N ASN A 111 4.30 8.76 -11.31
CA ASN A 111 5.59 8.12 -11.54
C ASN A 111 6.23 7.82 -10.17
N ALA A 112 6.10 6.58 -9.69
CA ALA A 112 6.63 6.20 -8.38
C ALA A 112 8.16 6.41 -8.28
N LYS A 113 8.89 6.24 -9.39
CA LYS A 113 10.36 6.33 -9.42
C LYS A 113 10.85 7.73 -9.05
N SER A 114 10.23 8.79 -9.59
CA SER A 114 10.66 10.17 -9.30
C SER A 114 10.46 10.53 -7.82
N PHE A 115 9.33 10.14 -7.22
CA PHE A 115 9.08 10.42 -5.80
C PHE A 115 9.96 9.58 -4.87
N ILE A 116 10.32 8.35 -5.26
CA ILE A 116 11.32 7.55 -4.55
C ILE A 116 12.69 8.22 -4.58
N GLU A 117 13.10 8.80 -5.71
CA GLU A 117 14.35 9.54 -5.84
C GLU A 117 14.36 10.81 -4.96
N VAL A 118 13.25 11.57 -4.96
CA VAL A 118 13.07 12.71 -4.04
C VAL A 118 13.18 12.27 -2.58
N PHE A 119 12.51 11.18 -2.20
CA PHE A 119 12.59 10.63 -0.85
C PHE A 119 14.03 10.26 -0.46
N LYS A 120 14.74 9.53 -1.33
CA LYS A 120 16.13 9.10 -1.11
C LYS A 120 17.06 10.29 -0.99
N GLY A 121 16.91 11.27 -1.88
CA GLY A 121 17.69 12.51 -1.87
C GLY A 121 17.50 13.28 -0.56
N ARG A 122 16.26 13.49 -0.13
CA ARG A 122 15.98 14.17 1.15
C ARG A 122 16.49 13.37 2.34
N LYS A 123 16.31 12.05 2.36
CA LYS A 123 16.81 11.21 3.46
C LYS A 123 18.34 11.32 3.60
N SER A 124 19.08 11.39 2.49
CA SER A 124 20.55 11.51 2.54
C SER A 124 21.02 12.91 2.92
N THR A 125 20.36 13.97 2.43
CA THR A 125 20.88 15.34 2.56
C THR A 125 20.24 16.18 3.67
N ASP A 126 19.00 15.90 4.10
CA ASP A 126 18.22 16.75 5.01
C ASP A 126 18.13 16.11 6.42
N PRO A 127 18.87 16.63 7.43
CA PRO A 127 18.81 16.12 8.80
C PRO A 127 17.43 16.26 9.45
N VAL A 128 16.70 17.33 9.15
CA VAL A 128 15.35 17.58 9.69
C VAL A 128 14.38 16.53 9.14
N PHE A 129 14.50 16.20 7.85
CA PHE A 129 13.70 15.11 7.27
C PHE A 129 14.05 13.76 7.91
N ARG A 130 15.33 13.47 8.21
CA ARG A 130 15.70 12.24 8.92
C ARG A 130 15.07 12.14 10.31
N GLU A 131 15.09 13.23 11.08
CA GLU A 131 14.41 13.28 12.39
C GLU A 131 12.89 13.09 12.23
N ALA A 132 12.29 13.76 11.22
CA ALA A 132 10.89 13.56 10.89
C ALA A 132 10.58 12.09 10.55
N LEU A 133 11.46 11.36 9.87
CA LEU A 133 11.27 9.92 9.61
C LEU A 133 11.29 9.09 10.90
N GLN A 134 12.16 9.43 11.87
CA GLN A 134 12.19 8.74 13.15
C GLN A 134 10.89 8.93 13.93
N THR A 135 10.37 10.16 13.97
CA THR A 135 9.08 10.47 14.58
C THR A 135 7.94 9.73 13.87
N LEU A 136 7.93 9.76 12.53
CA LEU A 136 6.92 9.05 11.75
C LEU A 136 6.95 7.53 11.98
N ASN A 137 8.13 6.93 12.14
CA ASN A 137 8.26 5.51 12.46
C ASN A 137 7.67 5.16 13.82
N LYS A 138 7.88 6.01 14.85
CA LYS A 138 7.29 5.83 16.19
C LYS A 138 5.77 5.91 16.13
N LEU A 139 5.23 6.90 15.43
CA LEU A 139 3.79 7.06 15.25
C LEU A 139 3.17 5.87 14.49
N ASN A 140 3.81 5.43 13.41
CA ASN A 140 3.35 4.25 12.66
C ASN A 140 3.36 2.99 13.53
N ALA A 141 4.37 2.79 14.38
CA ALA A 141 4.42 1.64 15.29
C ALA A 141 3.22 1.65 16.27
N GLN A 142 2.90 2.82 16.84
CA GLN A 142 1.72 2.98 17.71
C GLN A 142 0.40 2.72 16.94
N ALA A 143 0.28 3.23 15.72
CA ALA A 143 -0.90 3.00 14.88
C ALA A 143 -1.08 1.51 14.53
N ILE A 144 0.01 0.81 14.19
CA ILE A 144 0.00 -0.63 13.91
C ILE A 144 -0.41 -1.41 15.16
N GLU A 145 0.14 -1.09 16.33
CA GLU A 145 -0.24 -1.75 17.58
C GLU A 145 -1.73 -1.55 17.90
N GLY A 146 -2.25 -0.32 17.75
CA GLY A 146 -3.67 -0.03 17.92
C GLY A 146 -4.55 -0.84 16.96
N LEU A 147 -4.16 -0.93 15.67
CA LEU A 147 -4.88 -1.74 14.68
C LEU A 147 -4.88 -3.24 15.01
N LEU A 148 -3.72 -3.80 15.39
CA LEU A 148 -3.59 -5.21 15.77
C LEU A 148 -4.37 -5.56 17.04
N ASN A 149 -4.62 -4.58 17.90
CA ASN A 149 -5.40 -4.73 19.14
C ASN A 149 -6.88 -4.34 18.99
N LYS A 150 -7.37 -4.10 17.76
CA LYS A 150 -8.75 -3.65 17.47
C LYS A 150 -9.15 -2.36 18.20
N ALA A 151 -8.17 -1.52 18.48
CA ALA A 151 -8.30 -0.25 19.18
C ALA A 151 -7.57 0.85 18.38
N MET A 152 -7.97 1.04 17.11
CA MET A 152 -7.36 2.06 16.25
C MET A 152 -7.48 3.44 16.92
N ASN A 153 -6.33 4.01 17.27
CA ASN A 153 -6.25 5.33 17.87
C ASN A 153 -6.24 6.40 16.76
N PHE A 154 -7.36 7.08 16.58
CA PHE A 154 -7.49 8.10 15.55
C PHE A 154 -6.56 9.30 15.76
N ASP A 155 -6.28 9.69 17.01
CA ASP A 155 -5.45 10.85 17.29
C ASP A 155 -4.01 10.60 16.81
N VAL A 156 -3.49 9.38 16.98
CA VAL A 156 -2.20 8.96 16.42
C VAL A 156 -2.22 9.00 14.88
N ILE A 157 -3.33 8.58 14.25
CA ILE A 157 -3.48 8.65 12.79
C ILE A 157 -3.53 10.11 12.31
N LEU A 158 -4.19 11.00 13.05
CA LEU A 158 -4.25 12.42 12.76
C LEU A 158 -2.87 13.08 12.89
N GLU A 159 -2.09 12.69 13.89
CA GLU A 159 -0.68 13.09 14.03
C GLU A 159 0.18 12.61 12.84
N ILE A 160 0.03 11.34 12.42
CA ILE A 160 0.68 10.82 11.21
C ILE A 160 0.31 11.68 10.00
N SER A 161 -0.98 12.00 9.86
CA SER A 161 -1.50 12.80 8.76
C SER A 161 -0.90 14.20 8.73
N ALA A 162 -0.88 14.90 9.86
CA ALA A 162 -0.30 16.23 10.00
C ALA A 162 1.21 16.21 9.72
N HIS A 163 1.89 15.18 10.22
CA HIS A 163 3.33 14.99 10.03
C HIS A 163 3.69 14.73 8.57
N GLN A 164 2.91 13.90 7.88
CA GLN A 164 3.08 13.69 6.44
C GLN A 164 2.78 14.97 5.65
N PHE A 165 1.70 15.67 5.98
CA PHE A 165 1.36 16.94 5.32
C PHE A 165 2.49 17.96 5.40
N LYS A 166 3.14 18.06 6.57
CA LYS A 166 4.26 18.98 6.79
C LYS A 166 5.55 18.55 6.09
N TYR A 167 5.96 17.29 6.25
CA TYR A 167 7.29 16.84 5.84
C TYR A 167 7.34 16.13 4.49
N PHE A 168 6.20 15.73 3.92
CA PHE A 168 6.12 15.01 2.65
C PHE A 168 5.36 15.83 1.59
N GLU A 169 5.26 17.14 1.76
CA GLU A 169 4.54 18.07 0.88
C GLU A 169 4.79 17.87 -0.63
N PRO A 170 6.03 17.59 -1.10
CA PRO A 170 6.27 17.32 -2.53
C PRO A 170 5.53 16.10 -3.08
N MET A 171 5.16 15.14 -2.22
CA MET A 171 4.46 13.91 -2.56
C MET A 171 2.94 14.05 -2.45
N ILE A 172 2.42 15.24 -2.17
CA ILE A 172 0.99 15.50 -2.04
C ILE A 172 0.58 16.41 -3.21
N PRO A 173 -0.22 15.92 -4.17
CA PRO A 173 -0.71 16.73 -5.28
C PRO A 173 -1.47 17.96 -4.79
N ALA A 174 -1.39 19.07 -5.54
CA ALA A 174 -2.08 20.31 -5.18
C ALA A 174 -3.60 20.13 -5.03
N SER A 175 -4.21 19.29 -5.87
CA SER A 175 -5.63 18.93 -5.82
C SER A 175 -6.03 18.20 -4.53
N ILE A 176 -5.08 17.51 -3.88
CA ILE A 176 -5.32 16.78 -2.62
C ILE A 176 -5.02 17.65 -1.39
N LYS A 177 -4.21 18.70 -1.52
CA LYS A 177 -3.80 19.54 -0.36
C LYS A 177 -4.96 20.25 0.33
N GLY A 178 -5.97 20.70 -0.43
CA GLY A 178 -7.17 21.32 0.12
C GLY A 178 -7.89 20.35 1.05
N LEU A 179 -8.30 19.22 0.47
CA LEU A 179 -8.94 18.12 1.19
C LEU A 179 -8.15 17.64 2.40
N TRP A 180 -6.82 17.54 2.29
CA TRP A 180 -5.95 17.16 3.41
C TRP A 180 -6.02 18.18 4.55
N ARG A 181 -5.96 19.48 4.23
CA ARG A 181 -6.07 20.56 5.22
C ARG A 181 -7.44 20.57 5.90
N ASP A 182 -8.50 20.27 5.17
CA ASP A 182 -9.87 20.20 5.71
C ASP A 182 -10.02 19.04 6.71
N GLY A 183 -9.41 17.88 6.42
CA GLY A 183 -9.34 16.76 7.36
C GLY A 183 -8.61 17.12 8.66
N LEU A 184 -7.43 17.75 8.52
CA LEU A 184 -6.62 18.19 9.66
C LEU A 184 -7.32 19.25 10.53
N SER A 185 -8.04 20.18 9.90
CA SER A 185 -8.71 21.28 10.62
C SER A 185 -10.03 20.83 11.26
N SER A 186 -10.82 20.00 10.57
CA SER A 186 -12.07 19.47 11.11
C SER A 186 -11.85 18.37 12.16
N GLY A 187 -10.76 17.61 12.05
CA GLY A 187 -10.50 16.43 12.86
C GLY A 187 -11.50 15.28 12.62
N SER A 188 -12.30 15.34 11.55
CA SER A 188 -13.32 14.34 11.22
C SER A 188 -12.75 13.16 10.42
N TYR A 189 -11.67 13.39 9.68
CA TYR A 189 -10.92 12.37 8.97
C TYR A 189 -9.45 12.76 8.85
N ALA A 190 -8.61 11.78 8.55
CA ALA A 190 -7.18 11.94 8.37
C ALA A 190 -6.76 11.28 7.06
N LEU A 191 -5.93 11.96 6.28
CA LEU A 191 -5.35 11.44 5.04
C LEU A 191 -3.94 10.90 5.30
N LYS A 192 -3.57 9.83 4.59
CA LYS A 192 -2.21 9.26 4.63
C LYS A 192 -1.78 8.88 3.22
N LEU A 193 -0.50 9.08 2.92
CA LEU A 193 0.10 8.59 1.68
C LEU A 193 0.00 7.06 1.58
N SER A 194 -0.43 6.56 0.42
CA SER A 194 -0.32 5.14 0.05
C SER A 194 0.78 4.95 -1.00
N GLY A 195 1.83 4.20 -0.67
CA GLY A 195 3.02 4.06 -1.53
C GLY A 195 3.83 5.34 -1.66
N ALA A 196 4.33 5.63 -2.88
CA ALA A 196 5.29 6.71 -3.13
C ALA A 196 4.70 8.14 -3.09
N GLY A 197 3.37 8.29 -3.19
CA GLY A 197 2.71 9.59 -3.32
C GLY A 197 2.79 10.20 -4.73
N GLY A 198 2.41 11.47 -4.84
CA GLY A 198 2.41 12.24 -6.08
C GLY A 198 1.24 11.97 -7.03
N GLY A 199 0.26 11.20 -6.58
CA GLY A 199 -0.89 10.72 -7.35
C GLY A 199 -1.28 9.32 -6.92
N GLY A 200 -2.15 8.68 -7.69
CA GLY A 200 -2.72 7.37 -7.39
C GLY A 200 -3.65 7.46 -6.19
N CYS A 201 -3.57 6.45 -5.33
CA CYS A 201 -4.44 6.35 -4.17
C CYS A 201 -3.83 6.94 -2.88
N PHE A 202 -4.74 7.36 -2.00
CA PHE A 202 -4.48 7.81 -0.63
C PHE A 202 -5.36 7.01 0.32
N LEU A 203 -4.92 6.86 1.56
CA LEU A 203 -5.76 6.28 2.60
C LEU A 203 -6.48 7.39 3.35
N VAL A 204 -7.79 7.22 3.54
CA VAL A 204 -8.63 8.09 4.36
C VAL A 204 -9.05 7.29 5.59
N PHE A 205 -8.76 7.83 6.76
CA PHE A 205 -9.19 7.28 8.04
C PHE A 205 -10.30 8.17 8.60
N LYS A 206 -11.44 7.59 8.96
CA LYS A 206 -12.55 8.30 9.60
C LYS A 206 -12.37 8.33 11.11
N LYS A 207 -12.70 9.45 11.75
CA LYS A 207 -12.76 9.53 13.22
C LYS A 207 -13.88 8.66 13.78
N GLU A 208 -15.06 8.76 13.19
CA GLU A 208 -16.19 7.90 13.54
C GLU A 208 -16.58 7.05 12.34
N LYS A 209 -17.08 5.83 12.59
CA LYS A 209 -17.46 4.90 11.51
C LYS A 209 -18.55 5.48 10.61
N GLU A 210 -19.53 6.11 11.23
CA GLU A 210 -20.72 6.69 10.60
C GLU A 210 -20.48 8.08 9.99
N THR A 211 -19.24 8.59 9.98
CA THR A 211 -18.95 9.86 9.32
C THR A 211 -19.14 9.74 7.82
N ASP A 212 -20.15 10.45 7.29
CA ASP A 212 -20.33 10.67 5.86
C ASP A 212 -19.32 11.69 5.37
N LEU A 213 -18.44 11.25 4.47
CA LEU A 213 -17.45 12.08 3.83
C LEU A 213 -17.89 12.36 2.39
N ALA A 214 -18.45 13.55 2.16
CA ALA A 214 -18.74 14.05 0.82
C ALA A 214 -17.46 14.62 0.20
N LEU A 215 -16.50 13.76 -0.15
CA LEU A 215 -15.25 14.18 -0.77
C LEU A 215 -15.42 14.25 -2.29
N GLU A 216 -14.75 15.22 -2.93
CA GLU A 216 -14.79 15.44 -4.38
C GLU A 216 -14.12 14.31 -5.21
N PHE A 217 -13.53 13.32 -4.54
CA PHE A 217 -12.78 12.22 -5.14
C PHE A 217 -13.49 10.87 -4.92
N PRO A 218 -13.39 9.93 -5.87
CA PRO A 218 -13.91 8.59 -5.69
C PRO A 218 -13.37 7.91 -4.43
N LEU A 219 -14.28 7.33 -3.64
CA LEU A 219 -13.96 6.57 -2.43
C LEU A 219 -14.28 5.09 -2.63
N ILE A 220 -13.32 4.23 -2.28
CA ILE A 220 -13.43 2.78 -2.31
C ILE A 220 -13.34 2.27 -0.87
N SER A 221 -14.27 1.41 -0.47
CA SER A 221 -14.22 0.76 0.85
C SER A 221 -13.19 -0.38 0.86
N VAL A 222 -12.48 -0.56 1.98
CA VAL A 222 -11.41 -1.56 2.16
C VAL A 222 -11.88 -2.73 3.01
#